data_AF-A0A5N7ZCN6-F1
#
_entry.id   AF-A0A5N7ZCN6-F1
#
_cell.length_a   1.000
_cell.length_b   1.000
_cell.length_c   1.000
_cell.angle_alpha   90.00
_cell.angle_beta   90.00
_cell.angle_gamma   90.00
#
_symmetry.space_group_name_H-M   'P 1'
#
loop_
_entity.id
_entity.type
_entity.pdbx_description
1 polymer ?
#
loop_
_entity_poly.entity_id
_entity_poly.type
_entity_poly.pdbx_seq_one_letter_code
_entity_poly.pdbx_strand_id
1 'polypeptide(L)'
;MNGAHWHLVVNHLPIVFPIAGLVVILTGLISKSEAVKRTAYLIFIIGALSALAAMATGDGAEEVAEKITVVSKEYIESHEETAET
;
A
#
# COMPACT_ATOMS: atom_id res chain seq x y z
N MET A 1 16.18 13.80 -1.65
CA MET A 1 15.21 12.68 -1.69
C MET A 1 14.45 12.79 -3.00
N ASN A 2 14.21 11.69 -3.70
CA ASN A 2 13.51 11.66 -5.00
C ASN A 2 12.14 10.96 -4.85
N GLY A 3 11.35 10.87 -5.92
CA GLY A 3 10.02 10.25 -5.90
C GLY A 3 10.05 8.79 -5.44
N ALA A 4 11.00 7.99 -5.94
CA ALA A 4 11.21 6.61 -5.50
C ALA A 4 11.44 6.47 -3.99
N HIS A 5 12.17 7.39 -3.36
CA HIS A 5 12.39 7.34 -1.92
C HIS A 5 11.07 7.43 -1.13
N TRP A 6 10.20 8.37 -1.50
CA TRP A 6 8.90 8.52 -0.82
C TRP A 6 7.98 7.34 -1.08
N HIS A 7 7.94 6.85 -2.31
CA HIS A 7 7.14 5.69 -2.66
C HIS A 7 7.56 4.43 -1.89
N LEU A 8 8.85 4.14 -1.81
CA LEU A 8 9.37 2.97 -1.08
C LEU A 8 9.07 3.03 0.43
N VAL A 9 8.91 4.22 1.01
CA VAL A 9 8.51 4.37 2.43
C VAL A 9 7.07 3.94 2.65
N VAL A 10 6.18 4.19 1.69
CA VAL A 10 4.73 4.00 1.87
C VAL A 10 4.17 2.78 1.14
N ASN A 11 4.80 2.28 0.09
CA ASN A 11 4.21 1.29 -0.84
C ASN A 11 3.94 -0.10 -0.23
N HIS A 12 4.58 -0.47 0.87
CA HIS A 12 4.31 -1.74 1.55
C HIS A 12 3.14 -1.65 2.54
N LEU A 13 2.82 -0.45 3.04
CA LEU A 13 1.78 -0.23 4.04
C LEU A 13 0.38 -0.68 3.56
N PRO A 14 -0.02 -0.43 2.29
CA PRO A 14 -1.30 -0.90 1.74
C PRO A 14 -1.47 -2.42 1.72
N ILE A 15 -0.40 -3.21 1.84
CA ILE A 15 -0.47 -4.68 1.93
C ILE A 15 -0.42 -5.12 3.39
N VAL A 16 0.48 -4.53 4.18
CA VAL A 16 0.68 -4.91 5.59
C VAL A 16 -0.57 -4.59 6.43
N PHE A 17 -1.17 -3.41 6.26
CA PHE A 17 -2.32 -3.02 7.08
C PHE A 17 -3.56 -3.88 6.85
N PRO A 18 -3.97 -4.23 5.61
CA PRO A 18 -5.08 -5.15 5.41
C PRO A 18 -4.83 -6.54 5.99
N ILE A 19 -3.60 -7.08 5.89
CA ILE A 19 -3.26 -8.37 6.49
C ILE A 19 -3.37 -8.28 8.03
N ALA A 20 -2.81 -7.23 8.63
CA ALA A 20 -2.93 -7.00 10.08
C ALA A 20 -4.39 -6.80 10.50
N GLY A 21 -5.15 -5.97 9.78
CA GLY A 21 -6.57 -5.73 10.01
C GLY A 21 -7.40 -7.01 9.91
N LEU A 22 -7.07 -7.90 8.98
CA LEU A 22 -7.69 -9.22 8.83
C LEU A 22 -7.46 -10.10 10.06
N VAL A 23 -6.22 -10.17 10.56
CA VAL A 23 -5.90 -10.93 11.77
C VAL A 23 -6.65 -10.35 12.99
N VAL A 24 -6.71 -9.02 13.12
CA VAL A 24 -7.38 -8.36 14.24
C VAL A 24 -8.90 -8.53 14.16
N ILE A 25 -9.53 -8.41 12.99
CA ILE A 25 -10.98 -8.60 12.86
C ILE A 25 -11.37 -10.06 13.14
N LEU A 26 -10.59 -11.04 12.66
CA LEU A 26 -10.81 -12.45 12.97
C LEU A 26 -10.71 -12.70 14.48
N THR A 27 -9.72 -12.10 15.14
CA THR A 27 -9.59 -12.16 16.60
C THR A 27 -10.82 -11.55 17.28
N GLY A 28 -11.30 -10.39 16.83
CA GLY A 28 -12.48 -9.73 17.38
C GLY A 28 -13.78 -10.50 17.16
N LEU A 29 -13.90 -11.25 16.07
CA LEU A 29 -15.03 -12.15 15.79
C LEU A 29 -15.01 -13.37 16.72
N ILE A 30 -13.86 -14.03 16.86
CA ILE A 30 -13.68 -15.19 17.74
C ILE A 30 -13.90 -14.80 19.20
N SER A 31 -13.32 -13.69 19.64
CA SER A 31 -13.43 -13.19 21.01
C SER A 31 -14.75 -12.44 21.28
N LYS A 32 -15.60 -12.24 20.27
CA LYS A 32 -16.84 -11.45 20.32
C LYS A 32 -16.65 -10.03 20.91
N SER A 33 -15.49 -9.41 20.68
CA SER A 33 -15.14 -8.11 21.26
C SER A 33 -15.40 -6.98 20.27
N GLU A 34 -16.36 -6.10 20.58
CA GLU A 34 -16.62 -4.89 19.78
C GLU A 34 -15.42 -3.93 19.74
N ALA A 35 -14.66 -3.84 20.84
CA ALA A 35 -13.48 -2.99 20.90
C ALA A 35 -12.41 -3.46 19.90
N VAL A 36 -12.13 -4.77 19.85
CA VAL A 36 -11.15 -5.35 18.93
C VAL A 36 -11.60 -5.17 17.47
N LYS A 37 -12.90 -5.34 17.19
CA LYS A 37 -13.44 -5.09 15.84
C LYS A 37 -13.27 -3.63 15.41
N ARG A 38 -13.53 -2.67 16.30
CA ARG A 38 -13.31 -1.24 16.03
C ARG A 38 -11.85 -0.92 15.77
N THR A 39 -10.91 -1.56 16.49
CA THR A 39 -9.48 -1.45 16.20
C THR A 39 -9.14 -1.96 14.81
N ALA A 40 -9.69 -3.10 14.38
CA ALA A 40 -9.50 -3.61 13.02
C ALA A 40 -10.01 -2.63 11.96
N TYR A 41 -11.18 -2.02 12.16
CA TYR A 41 -11.70 -1.00 11.26
C TYR A 41 -10.78 0.21 11.14
N LEU A 42 -10.21 0.67 12.26
CA LEU A 42 -9.23 1.75 12.24
C LEU A 42 -7.98 1.36 11.43
N ILE A 43 -7.49 0.13 11.59
CA ILE A 43 -6.36 -0.39 10.81
C ILE A 43 -6.69 -0.41 9.31
N PHE A 44 -7.89 -0.86 8.93
CA PHE A 44 -8.32 -0.83 7.53
C PHE A 44 -8.41 0.60 6.97
N ILE A 45 -8.92 1.56 7.75
CA ILE A 45 -8.95 2.97 7.35
C ILE A 45 -7.53 3.50 7.13
N ILE A 46 -6.59 3.22 8.04
CA ILE A 46 -5.18 3.61 7.87
C ILE A 46 -4.56 2.94 6.64
N GLY A 47 -4.89 1.66 6.40
CA GLY A 47 -4.48 0.95 5.19
C GLY A 47 -4.97 1.61 3.91
N ALA A 48 -6.24 2.01 3.86
CA ALA A 48 -6.81 2.73 2.73
C ALA A 48 -6.15 4.10 2.50
N LEU A 49 -5.91 4.86 3.57
CA LEU A 49 -5.19 6.14 3.47
C LEU A 49 -3.75 5.95 2.99
N SER A 50 -3.09 4.87 3.41
CA SER A 50 -1.75 4.53 2.95
C SER A 50 -1.74 4.13 1.48
N ALA A 51 -2.81 3.49 0.98
CA ALA A 51 -2.96 3.16 -0.44
C ALA A 51 -3.00 4.44 -1.28
N LEU A 52 -3.77 5.44 -0.86
CA LEU A 52 -3.78 6.75 -1.51
C LEU A 52 -2.40 7.40 -1.53
N ALA A 53 -1.63 7.31 -0.44
CA ALA A 53 -0.27 7.83 -0.39
C ALA A 53 0.69 7.07 -1.32
N ALA A 54 0.55 5.75 -1.43
CA ALA A 54 1.35 4.92 -2.33
C ALA A 54 1.03 5.24 -3.80
N MET A 55 -0.24 5.37 -4.17
CA MET A 55 -0.68 5.80 -5.51
C MET A 55 -0.13 7.19 -5.83
N ALA A 56 -0.32 8.17 -4.94
CA ALA A 56 0.15 9.55 -5.16
C ALA A 56 1.67 9.71 -5.27
N THR A 57 2.45 8.68 -4.92
CA THR A 57 3.92 8.68 -5.04
C THR A 57 4.42 7.71 -6.12
N GLY A 58 3.52 6.98 -6.79
CA GLY A 58 3.82 5.97 -7.81
C GLY A 58 4.56 6.53 -9.01
N ASP A 59 4.01 7.55 -9.66
CA ASP A 59 4.55 8.18 -10.87
C ASP A 59 5.99 8.67 -10.64
N GLY A 60 6.24 9.27 -9.48
CA GLY A 60 7.57 9.76 -9.10
C GLY A 60 8.58 8.62 -8.86
N ALA A 61 8.13 7.41 -8.57
CA ALA A 61 8.98 6.22 -8.50
C ALA A 61 9.20 5.62 -9.88
N GLU A 62 8.16 5.58 -10.71
CA GLU A 62 8.17 5.13 -12.09
C GLU A 62 9.18 5.94 -12.92
N GLU A 63 9.09 7.28 -12.92
CA GLU A 63 10.01 8.18 -13.64
C GLU A 63 11.49 7.99 -13.24
N VAL A 64 11.74 7.58 -11.98
CA VAL A 64 13.09 7.26 -11.50
C VAL A 64 13.52 5.86 -11.98
N ALA A 65 12.62 4.88 -11.95
CA ALA A 65 12.88 3.51 -12.34
C ALA A 65 13.13 3.38 -13.86
N GLU A 66 12.39 4.14 -14.68
CA GLU A 66 12.55 4.19 -16.13
C GLU A 66 13.95 4.62 -16.61
N LYS A 67 14.68 5.37 -15.77
CA LYS A 67 16.05 5.86 -16.06
C LYS A 67 17.12 4.80 -15.75
N ILE A 68 16.74 3.65 -15.18
CA ILE A 68 17.65 2.55 -14.85
C ILE A 68 17.76 1.63 -16.07
N THR A 69 18.94 1.58 -16.68
CA THR A 69 19.20 0.87 -17.95
C THR A 69 18.92 -0.64 -17.95
N VAL A 70 18.84 -1.26 -16.77
CA VAL A 70 18.60 -2.70 -16.61
C VAL A 70 17.11 -3.02 -16.46
N VAL A 71 16.27 -2.01 -16.19
CA VAL A 71 14.83 -2.22 -15.97
C VAL A 71 14.08 -2.01 -17.28
N SER A 72 13.15 -2.92 -17.58
CA SER A 72 12.25 -2.78 -18.73
C SER A 72 11.19 -1.73 -18.42
N LYS A 73 11.11 -0.69 -19.25
CA LYS A 73 10.07 0.35 -19.18
C LYS A 73 8.67 -0.24 -19.27
N GLU A 74 8.45 -1.14 -20.24
CA GLU A 74 7.14 -1.78 -20.47
C GLU A 74 6.65 -2.57 -19.24
N TYR A 75 7.55 -3.22 -18.50
CA TYR A 75 7.16 -3.90 -17.25
C TYR A 75 6.83 -2.90 -16.13
N ILE A 76 7.51 -1.76 -16.05
CA ILE A 76 7.21 -0.73 -15.04
C ILE A 76 5.88 -0.04 -15.36
N GLU A 77 5.68 0.41 -16.60
CA GLU A 77 4.42 1.03 -17.06
C GLU A 77 3.24 0.09 -16.78
N SER A 78 3.35 -1.20 -17.15
CA SER A 78 2.28 -2.16 -16.89
C SER A 78 1.98 -2.35 -15.39
N HIS A 79 3.00 -2.22 -14.53
CA HIS A 79 2.85 -2.34 -13.09
C HIS A 79 2.14 -1.12 -12.50
N GLU A 80 2.50 0.08 -12.97
CA GLU A 80 1.86 1.33 -12.59
C GLU A 80 0.40 1.40 -13.06
N GLU A 81 0.13 1.11 -14.33
CA GLU A 81 -1.22 1.18 -14.90
C GLU A 81 -2.18 0.21 -14.18
N THR A 82 -1.69 -0.98 -13.78
CA THR A 82 -2.45 -1.94 -12.97
C THR A 82 -2.77 -1.42 -11.57
N ALA A 83 -1.97 -0.50 -11.04
CA ALA A 83 -2.22 0.12 -9.73
C ALA A 83 -3.16 1.34 -9.83
N GLU A 84 -3.22 2.00 -10.99
CA GLU A 84 -4.13 3.13 -11.25
C GLU A 84 -5.56 2.73 -11.64
N THR A 85 -5.76 1.55 -12.23
CA THR A 85 -7.04 1.06 -12.77
C THR A 85 -7.75 0.04 -11.89
#